data_AF-A0A3M1UEC3-F1
#
_entry.id   AF-A0A3M1UEC3-F1
#
_cell.length_a   1.000
_cell.length_b   1.000
_cell.length_c   1.000
_cell.angle_alpha   90.00
_cell.angle_beta   90.00
_cell.angle_gamma   90.00
#
_symmetry.space_group_name_H-M   'P 1'
#
loop_
_entity.id
_entity.type
_entity.pdbx_description
1 polymer ?
#
loop_
_entity_poly.entity_id
_entity_poly.type
_entity_poly.pdbx_seq_one_letter_code
_entity_poly.pdbx_strand_id
1 'polypeptide(L)'
;MSVDHSQADREFFTRWVRATFAGWLLGFVFVVLAAVGGDLIGIGDRESQFIVGIAMGAGVGYAQGRVMRQWLGATWRWAWASAIGMGVPFGVSDLVSAVWSEFSFSLP
;
A
#
# COMPACT_ATOMS: atom_id res chain seq x y z
N MET A 1 8.08 12.22 -34.10
CA MET A 1 7.15 12.02 -32.97
C MET A 1 5.92 12.87 -33.23
N SER A 2 4.78 12.26 -33.55
CA SER A 2 3.54 13.00 -33.83
C SER A 2 2.94 13.54 -32.53
N VAL A 3 2.35 14.75 -32.61
CA VAL A 3 1.81 15.52 -31.48
C VAL A 3 0.74 14.75 -30.69
N ASP A 4 0.01 13.82 -31.33
CA ASP A 4 -1.04 13.01 -30.71
C ASP A 4 -0.54 12.08 -29.58
N HIS A 5 0.64 11.48 -29.74
CA HIS A 5 1.19 10.62 -28.67
C HIS A 5 1.51 11.44 -27.40
N SER A 6 2.01 12.67 -27.58
CA SER A 6 2.40 13.52 -26.45
C SER A 6 1.22 13.96 -25.59
N GLN A 7 0.04 14.17 -26.17
CA GLN A 7 -1.16 14.58 -25.42
C GLN A 7 -1.76 13.41 -24.64
N ALA A 8 -1.89 12.23 -25.27
CA ALA A 8 -2.41 11.04 -24.63
C ALA A 8 -1.53 10.62 -23.42
N ASP A 9 -0.21 10.71 -23.56
CA ASP A 9 0.75 10.39 -22.49
C ASP A 9 0.61 11.36 -21.30
N ARG A 10 0.43 12.66 -21.56
CA ARG A 10 0.21 13.67 -20.51
C ARG A 10 -1.10 13.46 -19.77
N GLU A 11 -2.16 13.13 -20.49
CA GLU A 11 -3.46 12.85 -19.88
C GLU A 11 -3.40 11.60 -19.00
N PHE A 12 -2.79 10.52 -19.51
CA PHE A 12 -2.56 9.30 -18.74
C PHE A 12 -1.74 9.60 -17.48
N PHE A 13 -0.62 10.29 -17.61
CA PHE A 13 0.24 10.65 -16.49
C PHE A 13 -0.52 11.46 -15.43
N THR A 14 -1.32 12.45 -15.85
CA THR A 14 -2.11 13.27 -14.92
C THR A 14 -3.16 12.43 -14.18
N ARG A 15 -3.87 11.55 -14.89
CA ARG A 15 -4.83 10.62 -14.29
C ARG A 15 -4.13 9.66 -13.31
N TRP A 16 -2.95 9.17 -13.67
CA TRP A 16 -2.13 8.28 -12.85
C TRP A 16 -1.65 8.93 -11.55
N VAL A 17 -1.14 10.16 -11.63
CA VAL A 17 -0.69 10.93 -10.45
C VAL A 17 -1.87 11.20 -9.52
N ARG A 18 -3.02 11.64 -10.05
CA ARG A 18 -4.22 11.88 -9.25
C ARG A 18 -4.75 10.60 -8.59
N ALA A 19 -4.75 9.49 -9.31
CA ALA A 19 -5.15 8.21 -8.77
C ALA A 19 -4.18 7.71 -7.70
N THR A 20 -2.88 7.92 -7.88
CA THR A 20 -1.87 7.58 -6.86
C THR A 20 -2.09 8.41 -5.60
N PHE A 21 -2.31 9.72 -5.74
CA PHE A 21 -2.62 10.59 -4.60
C PHE A 21 -3.92 10.17 -3.88
N ALA A 22 -5.00 9.92 -4.62
CA ALA A 22 -6.25 9.44 -4.05
C ALA A 22 -6.08 8.06 -3.37
N GLY A 23 -5.24 7.21 -3.95
CA GLY A 23 -4.91 5.91 -3.41
C GLY A 23 -4.12 5.99 -2.10
N TRP A 24 -3.22 6.97 -1.95
CA TRP A 24 -2.55 7.26 -0.68
C TRP A 24 -3.54 7.70 0.39
N LEU A 25 -4.48 8.61 0.08
CA LEU A 25 -5.53 9.02 1.01
C LEU A 25 -6.41 7.83 1.42
N LEU A 26 -6.79 6.99 0.46
CA LEU A 26 -7.57 5.79 0.72
C LEU A 26 -6.79 4.78 1.59
N GLY A 27 -5.51 4.60 1.30
CA GLY A 27 -4.61 3.76 2.09
C GLY A 27 -4.50 4.25 3.53
N PHE A 28 -4.36 5.56 3.73
CA PHE A 28 -4.35 6.16 5.07
C PHE A 28 -5.66 5.89 5.82
N VAL A 29 -6.81 6.02 5.15
CA VAL A 29 -8.11 5.64 5.74
C VAL A 29 -8.12 4.16 6.15
N PHE A 30 -7.59 3.26 5.33
CA PHE A 30 -7.48 1.84 5.68
C PHE A 30 -6.55 1.59 6.86
N VAL A 31 -5.45 2.33 6.98
CA VAL A 31 -4.54 2.26 8.15
C VAL A 31 -5.29 2.66 9.42
N VAL A 32 -6.02 3.78 9.39
CA VAL A 32 -6.81 4.25 10.54
C VAL A 32 -7.89 3.23 10.92
N LEU A 33 -8.61 2.68 9.94
CA LEU A 33 -9.62 1.66 10.19
C LEU A 33 -9.01 0.38 10.76
N ALA A 34 -7.83 -0.03 10.29
CA ALA A 34 -7.12 -1.18 10.81
C ALA A 34 -6.64 -0.95 12.25
N ALA A 35 -6.15 0.25 12.56
CA ALA A 35 -5.74 0.62 13.92
C ALA A 35 -6.93 0.58 14.89
N VAL A 36 -8.03 1.28 14.56
CA VAL A 36 -9.25 1.27 15.39
C VAL A 36 -9.83 -0.13 15.51
N GLY A 37 -9.85 -0.91 14.42
CA GLY A 37 -10.29 -2.31 14.44
C GLY A 37 -9.40 -3.19 15.32
N GLY A 38 -8.10 -2.94 15.33
CA GLY A 38 -7.12 -3.60 16.19
C GLY A 38 -7.37 -3.32 17.68
N ASP A 39 -7.64 -2.07 18.03
CA ASP A 39 -7.99 -1.66 19.40
C ASP A 39 -9.26 -2.40 19.88
N LEU A 40 -10.28 -2.50 19.03
CA LEU A 40 -11.56 -3.14 19.36
C LEU A 40 -11.43 -4.65 19.64
N ILE A 41 -10.45 -5.33 19.04
CA ILE A 41 -10.22 -6.77 19.24
C ILE A 41 -9.03 -7.08 20.15
N GLY A 42 -8.46 -6.06 20.80
CA GLY A 42 -7.37 -6.21 21.77
C GLY A 42 -6.00 -6.54 21.17
N ILE A 43 -5.77 -6.20 19.90
CA ILE A 43 -4.45 -6.33 19.24
C ILE A 43 -3.80 -4.99 18.92
N GLY A 44 -4.45 -3.87 19.29
CA GLY A 44 -4.04 -2.50 18.97
C GLY A 44 -2.66 -2.10 19.50
N ASP A 45 -2.22 -2.71 20.60
CA ASP A 45 -0.90 -2.43 21.20
C ASP A 45 0.29 -2.91 20.35
N ARG A 46 0.03 -3.67 19.26
CA ARG A 46 1.07 -4.14 18.34
C ARG A 46 1.18 -3.18 17.16
N GLU A 47 2.14 -2.26 17.22
CA GLU A 47 2.58 -1.55 16.03
C GLU A 47 3.11 -2.56 15.00
N SER A 48 2.43 -2.70 13.86
CA SER A 48 2.87 -3.57 12.77
C SER A 48 2.93 -2.77 11.48
N GLN A 49 4.16 -2.54 10.98
CA GLN A 49 4.36 -1.91 9.69
C GLN A 49 3.81 -2.79 8.56
N PHE A 50 3.75 -4.11 8.74
CA PHE A 50 3.11 -5.02 7.78
C PHE A 50 1.66 -4.61 7.48
N ILE A 51 0.86 -4.33 8.52
CA ILE A 51 -0.54 -3.91 8.36
C ILE A 51 -0.60 -2.57 7.61
N VAL A 52 0.30 -1.64 7.94
CA VAL A 52 0.43 -0.36 7.22
C VAL A 52 0.71 -0.60 5.74
N GLY A 53 1.64 -1.50 5.40
CA GLY A 53 2.04 -1.81 4.04
C GLY A 53 0.92 -2.43 3.22
N ILE A 54 0.19 -3.36 3.81
CA ILE A 54 -0.99 -3.98 3.18
C ILE A 54 -2.10 -2.94 2.96
N ALA A 55 -2.41 -2.12 3.96
CA ALA A 55 -3.44 -1.09 3.87
C ALA A 55 -3.10 -0.01 2.83
N MET A 56 -1.87 0.50 2.85
CA MET A 56 -1.37 1.47 1.88
C MET A 56 -1.33 0.89 0.47
N GLY A 57 -0.79 -0.33 0.33
CA GLY A 57 -0.71 -1.01 -0.97
C GLY A 57 -2.08 -1.35 -1.54
N ALA A 58 -3.05 -1.71 -0.71
CA ALA A 58 -4.44 -1.93 -1.13
C ALA A 58 -5.11 -0.62 -1.60
N GLY A 59 -4.94 0.48 -0.86
CA GLY A 59 -5.49 1.80 -1.23
C GLY A 59 -4.90 2.33 -2.54
N VAL A 60 -3.56 2.36 -2.63
CA VAL A 60 -2.83 2.80 -3.83
C VAL A 60 -3.13 1.90 -5.02
N GLY A 61 -3.03 0.58 -4.84
CA GLY A 61 -3.28 -0.39 -5.88
C GLY A 61 -4.74 -0.39 -6.36
N TYR A 62 -5.72 -0.19 -5.48
CA TYR A 62 -7.10 -0.04 -5.92
C TYR A 62 -7.28 1.19 -6.82
N ALA A 63 -6.81 2.36 -6.37
CA ALA A 63 -6.98 3.60 -7.12
C ALA A 63 -6.23 3.60 -8.47
N GLN A 64 -4.97 3.14 -8.48
CA GLN A 64 -4.19 2.94 -9.71
C GLN A 64 -4.84 1.90 -10.61
N GLY A 65 -5.32 0.79 -10.05
CA GLY A 65 -5.99 -0.27 -10.79
C GLY A 65 -7.29 0.17 -11.46
N ARG A 66 -7.95 1.24 -10.98
CA ARG A 66 -9.10 1.86 -11.66
C ARG A 66 -8.69 2.59 -12.92
N VAL A 67 -7.58 3.33 -12.89
CA VAL A 67 -6.99 3.96 -14.07
C VAL A 67 -6.51 2.87 -15.04
N MET A 68 -5.86 1.82 -14.51
CA MET A 68 -5.27 0.77 -15.31
C MET A 68 -6.24 -0.27 -15.86
N ARG A 69 -7.51 -0.22 -15.45
CA ARG A 69 -8.51 -1.25 -15.76
C ARG A 69 -8.64 -1.52 -17.27
N GLN A 70 -8.51 -0.47 -18.07
CA GLN A 70 -8.60 -0.57 -19.53
C GLN A 70 -7.43 -1.33 -20.18
N TRP A 71 -6.26 -1.44 -19.53
CA TRP A 71 -5.12 -2.19 -20.05
C TRP A 71 -4.97 -3.57 -19.41
N LEU A 72 -5.23 -3.69 -18.10
CA LEU A 72 -5.00 -4.94 -17.35
C LEU A 72 -6.25 -5.81 -17.16
N GLY A 73 -7.43 -5.32 -17.56
CA GLY A 73 -8.70 -6.04 -17.47
C GLY A 73 -9.25 -6.23 -16.05
N ALA A 74 -8.41 -6.13 -15.00
CA ALA A 74 -8.81 -6.39 -13.62
C ALA A 74 -8.10 -5.48 -12.60
N THR A 75 -8.85 -4.51 -12.05
CA THR A 75 -8.40 -3.62 -10.96
C THR A 75 -7.92 -4.41 -9.72
N TRP A 76 -8.59 -5.52 -9.41
CA TRP A 76 -8.30 -6.31 -8.20
C TRP A 76 -6.93 -7.00 -8.24
N ARG A 77 -6.48 -7.44 -9.42
CA ARG A 77 -5.16 -8.07 -9.58
C ARG A 77 -4.05 -7.06 -9.30
N TRP A 78 -4.21 -5.81 -9.74
CA TRP A 78 -3.27 -4.73 -9.45
C TRP A 78 -3.26 -4.38 -7.95
N ALA A 79 -4.44 -4.31 -7.32
CA ALA A 79 -4.55 -4.07 -5.88
C ALA A 79 -3.78 -5.11 -5.05
N TRP A 80 -3.93 -6.40 -5.36
CA TRP A 80 -3.18 -7.46 -4.69
C TRP A 80 -1.69 -7.40 -4.96
N ALA A 81 -1.28 -7.13 -6.20
CA ALA A 81 0.14 -6.97 -6.53
C ALA A 81 0.77 -5.83 -5.70
N SER A 82 0.10 -4.67 -5.61
CA SER A 82 0.56 -3.54 -4.81
C SER A 82 0.55 -3.84 -3.30
N ALA A 83 -0.51 -4.48 -2.80
CA ALA A 83 -0.62 -4.86 -1.38
C ALA A 83 0.50 -5.82 -0.98
N ILE A 84 0.72 -6.89 -1.75
CA ILE A 84 1.81 -7.85 -1.50
C ILE A 84 3.17 -7.17 -1.66
N GLY A 85 3.36 -6.38 -2.72
CA GLY A 85 4.61 -5.69 -3.00
C GLY A 85 5.03 -4.70 -1.90
N MET A 86 4.07 -4.03 -1.25
CA MET A 86 4.34 -3.15 -0.10
C MET A 86 4.35 -3.90 1.23
N GLY A 87 3.49 -4.90 1.39
CA GLY A 87 3.37 -5.68 2.62
C GLY A 87 4.63 -6.49 2.90
N VAL A 88 5.19 -7.19 1.91
CA VAL A 88 6.39 -8.02 2.09
C VAL A 88 7.58 -7.27 2.71
N PRO A 89 8.06 -6.14 2.16
CA PRO A 89 9.20 -5.44 2.75
C PRO A 89 8.92 -4.92 4.17
N PHE A 90 7.70 -4.48 4.47
CA PHE A 90 7.33 -4.05 5.82
C PHE A 90 7.19 -5.23 6.79
N GLY A 91 6.69 -6.37 6.34
CA GLY A 91 6.68 -7.60 7.15
C GLY A 91 8.07 -8.13 7.45
N VAL A 92 8.99 -8.04 6.48
CA VAL A 92 10.41 -8.33 6.71
C VAL A 92 11.00 -7.36 7.74
N SER A 93 10.67 -6.07 7.64
CA SER A 93 11.10 -5.08 8.64
C SER A 93 10.57 -5.40 10.04
N ASP A 94 9.28 -5.71 10.18
CA ASP A 94 8.67 -6.10 11.47
C ASP A 94 9.38 -7.34 12.05
N LEU A 95 9.67 -8.35 11.22
CA LEU A 95 10.37 -9.56 11.66
C LEU A 95 11.80 -9.26 12.11
N VAL A 96 12.55 -8.45 11.35
CA VAL A 96 13.91 -8.05 11.70
C VAL A 96 13.91 -7.27 13.01
N SER A 97 12.98 -6.34 13.19
CA SER A 97 12.83 -5.56 14.42
C SER A 97 12.48 -6.45 15.63
N ALA A 98 11.59 -7.42 15.45
CA ALA A 98 11.24 -8.37 16.50
C ALA A 98 12.45 -9.21 16.94
N VAL A 99 13.15 -9.83 15.98
CA VAL A 99 14.35 -10.64 16.26
C VAL A 99 15.45 -9.79 16.90
N TRP A 100 15.69 -8.58 16.40
CA TRP A 100 16.70 -7.68 16.96
C TRP A 100 16.38 -7.29 18.40
N SER A 101 15.11 -7.01 18.71
CA SER A 101 14.68 -6.67 20.06
C SER A 101 14.97 -7.81 21.05
N GLU A 102 14.66 -9.06 20.68
CA GLU A 102 14.95 -10.23 21.51
C GLU A 102 16.47 -10.41 21.75
N PHE A 103 17.28 -10.24 20.70
CA PHE A 103 18.75 -10.30 20.84
C PHE A 103 19.28 -9.20 21.76
N SER A 104 18.79 -7.97 21.64
CA SER A 104 19.26 -6.84 22.45
C SER A 104 18.95 -6.97 23.95
N PHE A 105 17.81 -7.60 24.30
CA PHE A 105 17.44 -7.88 25.70
C PHE A 105 18.20 -9.06 26.32
N SER A 106 18.91 -9.86 25.51
CA SER A 106 19.65 -11.05 25.95
C SER A 106 21.14 -10.81 26.22
N LEU A 107 21.64 -9.58 26.00
CA LEU A 107 23.02 -9.19 26.34
C LEU A 107 23.06 -8.57 27.75
N PRO A 108 23.99 -9.00 28.63
CA PRO A 108 24.11 -8.51 30.01
C PRO A 108 24.58 -7.06 30.12
#